data_AF-A0A951I1M0-F1
#
_entry.id   AF-A0A951I1M0-F1
#
_cell.length_a   1.000
_cell.length_b   1.000
_cell.length_c   1.000
_cell.angle_alpha   90.00
_cell.angle_beta   90.00
_cell.angle_gamma   90.00
#
_symmetry.space_group_name_H-M   'P 1'
#
loop_
_entity.id
_entity.type
_entity.pdbx_description
1 polymer ?
#
loop_
_entity_poly.entity_id
_entity_poly.type
_entity_poly.pdbx_seq_one_letter_code
_entity_poly.pdbx_strand_id
1 'polypeptide(L)' 'SFMERFYRVYPEAEAYLRRARFYAGAHEVRWILRGIESRDNWWFAVHVGSAKDMKL' A
#
# COMPACT_ATOMS: atom_id res chain seq x y z
N SER A 1 -22.18 -10.56 2.16
CA SER A 1 -21.53 -9.33 2.67
C SER A 1 -21.75 -8.18 1.68
N PHE A 2 -21.40 -6.93 2.03
CA PHE A 2 -21.41 -5.82 1.07
C PHE A 2 -20.53 -6.11 -0.15
N MET A 3 -19.33 -6.67 0.07
CA MET A 3 -18.36 -6.94 -0.99
C MET A 3 -18.89 -7.93 -2.03
N GLU A 4 -19.59 -8.98 -1.60
CA GLU A 4 -20.19 -9.95 -2.53
C GLU A 4 -21.26 -9.32 -3.44
N ARG A 5 -22.07 -8.39 -2.91
CA ARG A 5 -23.06 -7.67 -3.71
C ARG A 5 -22.39 -6.67 -4.66
N PHE A 6 -21.35 -6.01 -4.20
CA PHE A 6 -20.58 -5.06 -5.00
C PHE A 6 -19.89 -5.75 -6.19
N TYR A 7 -19.23 -6.89 -5.96
CA TYR A 7 -18.58 -7.65 -7.03
C TYR A 7 -19.54 -8.29 -8.03
N ARG A 8 -20.79 -8.57 -7.63
CA ARG A 8 -21.82 -9.00 -8.61
C ARG A 8 -22.17 -7.91 -9.63
N VAL A 9 -22.11 -6.64 -9.23
CA VAL A 9 -22.39 -5.49 -10.11
C VAL A 9 -21.12 -5.06 -10.85
N TYR A 10 -19.97 -5.14 -10.19
CA TYR A 10 -18.66 -4.73 -10.72
C TYR A 10 -17.63 -5.85 -10.54
N PRO A 11 -17.65 -6.90 -11.36
CA PRO A 11 -16.77 -8.06 -11.20
C PRO A 11 -15.28 -7.69 -11.31
N GLU A 12 -14.93 -6.76 -12.21
CA GLU A 12 -13.56 -6.25 -12.39
C GLU A 12 -13.01 -5.55 -11.13
N ALA A 13 -13.90 -5.06 -10.26
CA ALA A 13 -13.52 -4.32 -9.08
C ALA A 13 -12.72 -5.17 -8.08
N GLU A 14 -12.86 -6.49 -8.09
CA GLU A 14 -12.04 -7.37 -7.28
C GLU A 14 -10.55 -7.26 -7.68
N ALA A 15 -10.25 -7.20 -8.97
CA ALA A 15 -8.88 -7.04 -9.47
C ALA A 15 -8.30 -5.66 -9.14
N TYR A 16 -9.12 -4.60 -9.13
CA TYR A 16 -8.69 -3.28 -8.69
C TYR A 16 -8.44 -3.23 -7.18
N LEU A 17 -9.31 -3.84 -6.37
CA LEU A 17 -9.16 -3.91 -4.92
C LEU A 17 -7.92 -4.72 -4.51
N ARG A 18 -7.62 -5.82 -5.21
CA ARG A 18 -6.41 -6.61 -4.98
C ARG A 18 -5.14 -5.77 -5.22
N ARG A 19 -5.11 -5.02 -6.32
CA ARG A 19 -4.01 -4.08 -6.63
C ARG A 19 -3.93 -2.94 -5.62
N ALA A 20 -5.06 -2.35 -5.23
CA ALA A 20 -5.09 -1.28 -4.24
C ALA A 20 -4.53 -1.73 -2.89
N ARG A 21 -4.86 -2.96 -2.44
CA ARG A 21 -4.29 -3.55 -1.22
C ARG A 21 -2.78 -3.74 -1.32
N PHE A 22 -2.29 -4.24 -2.45
CA PHE A 22 -0.86 -4.36 -2.70
C PHE A 22 -0.15 -2.99 -2.62
N TYR A 23 -0.67 -1.97 -3.30
CA TYR A 23 -0.07 -0.63 -3.27
C TYR A 23 -0.18 0.04 -1.91
N ALA A 24 -1.26 -0.19 -1.15
CA ALA A 24 -1.40 0.30 0.20
C ALA A 24 -0.34 -0.32 1.13
N GLY A 25 -0.09 -1.63 1.01
CA GLY A 25 0.99 -2.30 1.73
C GLY A 25 2.37 -1.79 1.30
N ALA A 26 2.62 -1.69 -0.01
CA ALA A 26 3.90 -1.23 -0.57
C ALA A 26 4.16 0.28 -0.38
N HIS A 27 3.19 1.04 0.12
CA HIS A 27 3.28 2.50 0.24
C HIS A 27 4.42 2.93 1.17
N GLU A 28 4.62 2.22 2.28
CA GLU A 28 5.67 2.49 3.27
C GLU A 28 7.07 2.36 2.67
N VAL A 29 7.31 1.29 1.89
CA VAL A 29 8.59 1.09 1.19
C VAL A 29 8.85 2.24 0.21
N ARG A 30 7.82 2.71 -0.50
CA ARG A 30 7.96 3.82 -1.45
C ARG A 30 8.40 5.10 -0.74
N TRP A 31 7.86 5.40 0.43
CA TRP A 31 8.24 6.60 1.20
C TRP A 31 9.66 6.51 1.76
N ILE A 32 10.08 5.33 2.21
CA ILE A 32 11.47 5.09 2.64
C ILE A 32 12.44 5.39 1.50
N LEU A 33 12.20 4.80 0.33
CA LEU A 33 13.05 5.03 -0.86
C LEU A 33 13.08 6.51 -1.23
N ARG A 34 11.92 7.18 -1.18
CA ARG A 34 11.84 8.62 -1.45
C ARG A 34 12.65 9.45 -0.47
N GLY A 35 12.63 9.12 0.82
CA GLY A 35 13.46 9.78 1.84
C GLY A 35 14.95 9.64 1.53
N ILE A 36 15.40 8.45 1.14
CA ILE A 36 16.80 8.20 0.75
C ILE A 36 17.18 9.02 -0.50
N GLU A 37 16.37 8.96 -1.55
CA GLU A 37 16.62 9.68 -2.82
C GLU A 37 16.72 11.19 -2.62
N SER A 38 15.86 11.74 -1.76
CA SER A 38 15.78 13.18 -1.48
C SER A 38 16.71 13.66 -0.37
N ARG A 39 17.43 12.74 0.30
CA ARG A 39 18.17 13.00 1.56
C ARG A 39 17.28 13.61 2.66
N ASP A 40 15.99 13.31 2.61
CA ASP A 40 15.01 13.71 3.62
C ASP A 40 14.87 12.60 4.67
N ASN A 41 15.58 12.78 5.77
CA ASN A 41 15.62 11.83 6.88
C ASN A 41 14.26 11.69 7.58
N TRP A 42 13.36 12.66 7.44
CA TRP A 42 12.02 12.59 8.04
C TRP A 42 11.17 11.51 7.37
N TRP A 43 11.10 11.52 6.03
CA TRP A 43 10.37 10.51 5.26
C TRP A 43 10.97 9.11 5.42
N PHE A 44 12.28 9.01 5.62
CA PHE A 44 12.90 7.73 5.96
C PHE A 44 12.45 7.25 7.35
N ALA A 45 12.60 8.09 8.38
CA ALA A 45 12.41 7.69 9.77
C ALA A 45 10.95 7.36 10.12
N VAL A 46 9.98 8.11 9.58
CA VAL A 46 8.56 7.90 9.88
C VAL A 46 8.05 6.57 9.31
N HIS A 47 8.56 6.16 8.15
CA HIS A 47 8.03 5.00 7.42
C HIS A 47 8.83 3.70 7.64
N VAL A 48 10.08 3.78 8.11
CA VAL A 48 10.93 2.58 8.34
C VAL A 48 10.38 1.64 9.41
N GLY A 49 9.66 2.16 10.41
CA GLY A 49 9.02 1.35 11.44
C GLY A 49 7.88 0.50 10.87
N SER A 50 6.95 1.16 10.15
CA SER A 50 5.77 0.52 9.56
C SER A 50 6.10 -0.44 8.42
N ALA A 51 7.19 -0.21 7.68
CA ALA A 51 7.63 -1.16 6.66
C ALA A 51 8.10 -2.52 7.22
N LYS A 52 8.54 -2.59 8.48
CA LYS A 52 8.95 -3.86 9.11
C LYS A 52 7.78 -4.81 9.34
N ASP A 53 6.57 -4.28 9.51
CA ASP A 53 5.36 -5.06 9.75
C ASP A 53 4.66 -5.50 8.45
N MET A 54 5.23 -5.15 7.29
CA MET A 54 4.72 -5.61 6.00
C MET A 54 4.94 -7.11 5.85
N LYS A 55 3.86 -7.89 5.99
CA LYS A 55 3.80 -9.28 5.54
C LYS A 55 3.52 -9.28 4.03
N LEU A 56 4.52 -9.66 3.24
CA LEU A 56 4.40 -9.93 1.81
C LEU A 56 3.60 -11.21 1.55
#